data_AF-A0A146KDN0-F1
#
_entry.id   AF-A0A146KDN0-F1
#
_cell.length_a   1.000
_cell.length_b   1.000
_cell.length_c   1.000
_cell.angle_alpha   90.00
_cell.angle_beta   90.00
_cell.angle_gamma   90.00
#
_symmetry.space_group_name_H-M   'P 1'
#
loop_
_entity.id
_entity.type
_entity.pdbx_description
1 polymer ?
#
loop_
_entity_poly.entity_id
_entity_poly.type
_entity_poly.pdbx_seq_one_letter_code
_entity_poly.pdbx_strand_id
1 'polypeptide(L)'
;LIYSVEQNTPELTKILLHECGFVNRAHHTALMRAVYCNNVQAVKLLVDLEAKYEDMHGLTALMIAIRERNIPIALLLLKHEKFCVDNFGQTALNYAIRYQVVELVDQL
;
A
#
# COMPACT_ATOMS: atom_id res chain seq x y z
N LEU A 1 -9.26 3.72 -12.28
CA LEU A 1 -8.10 2.93 -11.81
C LEU A 1 -8.44 1.98 -10.65
N ILE A 2 -9.01 2.46 -9.53
CA ILE A 2 -9.32 1.60 -8.36
C ILE A 2 -10.13 0.35 -8.72
N TYR A 3 -11.22 0.49 -9.48
CA TYR A 3 -12.07 -0.64 -9.83
C TYR A 3 -11.35 -1.70 -10.68
N SER A 4 -10.45 -1.31 -11.60
CA SER A 4 -9.71 -2.27 -12.43
C SER A 4 -8.71 -3.08 -11.60
N VAL A 5 -8.13 -2.48 -10.55
CA VAL A 5 -7.27 -3.15 -9.58
C VAL A 5 -8.05 -4.19 -8.79
N GLU A 6 -9.24 -3.84 -8.30
CA GLU A 6 -10.11 -4.74 -7.53
C GLU A 6 -10.59 -5.93 -8.36
N GLN A 7 -10.85 -5.73 -9.66
CA GLN A 7 -11.20 -6.80 -10.60
C GLN A 7 -9.98 -7.57 -11.14
N ASN A 8 -8.77 -7.23 -10.70
CA ASN A 8 -7.51 -7.83 -11.15
C ASN A 8 -7.35 -7.85 -12.69
N THR A 9 -7.60 -6.70 -13.33
CA THR A 9 -7.48 -6.52 -14.79
C THR A 9 -6.25 -5.65 -15.12
N PRO A 10 -5.06 -6.25 -15.31
CA PRO A 10 -3.81 -5.49 -15.44
C PRO A 10 -3.76 -4.64 -16.72
N GLU A 11 -4.37 -5.08 -17.82
CA GLU A 11 -4.45 -4.33 -19.08
C GLU A 11 -5.25 -3.05 -18.89
N LEU A 12 -6.43 -3.15 -18.27
CA LEU A 12 -7.27 -2.01 -17.96
C LEU A 12 -6.60 -1.08 -16.93
N THR A 13 -5.91 -1.66 -15.95
CA THR A 13 -5.14 -0.90 -14.96
C THR A 13 -4.05 -0.05 -15.63
N LYS A 14 -3.34 -0.59 -16.62
CA LYS A 14 -2.33 0.16 -17.39
C LYS A 14 -2.93 1.32 -18.18
N ILE A 15 -4.10 1.12 -18.79
CA ILE A 15 -4.80 2.16 -19.56
C ILE A 15 -5.27 3.30 -18.64
N LEU A 16 -5.70 2.95 -17.42
CA LEU A 16 -6.25 3.89 -16.45
C LEU A 16 -5.21 4.54 -15.54
N LEU A 17 -3.90 4.43 -15.81
CA LEU A 17 -2.87 5.06 -14.97
C LEU A 17 -2.94 6.59 -14.91
N HIS A 18 -3.62 7.25 -15.86
CA HIS A 18 -3.88 8.69 -15.79
C HIS A 18 -4.80 9.09 -14.63
N GLU A 19 -5.54 8.12 -14.05
CA GLU A 19 -6.41 8.30 -12.89
C GLU A 19 -5.67 8.02 -11.56
N CYS A 20 -4.34 8.11 -11.54
CA CYS A 20 -3.59 7.98 -10.28
C CYS A 20 -3.91 9.15 -9.34
N GLY A 21 -3.93 8.87 -8.03
CA GLY A 21 -4.20 9.86 -6.98
C GLY A 21 -5.69 10.07 -6.67
N PHE A 22 -6.60 9.49 -7.46
CA PHE A 22 -8.00 9.39 -7.06
C PHE A 22 -8.16 8.40 -5.91
N VAL A 23 -9.06 8.73 -4.99
CA VAL A 23 -9.33 7.92 -3.80
C VAL A 23 -10.80 7.52 -3.71
N ASN A 24 -11.07 6.41 -3.03
CA ASN A 24 -12.44 6.04 -2.69
C ASN A 24 -12.93 6.76 -1.41
N ARG A 25 -14.14 6.42 -0.93
CA ARG A 25 -14.74 7.04 0.26
C ARG A 25 -13.94 6.87 1.55
N ALA A 26 -13.07 5.86 1.64
CA ALA A 26 -12.18 5.62 2.77
C ALA A 26 -10.79 6.24 2.56
N HIS A 27 -10.64 7.10 1.55
CA HIS A 27 -9.36 7.68 1.11
C HIS A 27 -8.34 6.64 0.61
N HIS A 28 -8.78 5.43 0.26
CA HIS A 28 -7.87 4.45 -0.34
C HIS A 28 -7.58 4.80 -1.80
N THR A 29 -6.30 4.92 -2.13
CA THR A 29 -5.80 4.97 -3.52
C THR A 29 -5.86 3.59 -4.19
N ALA A 30 -5.56 3.53 -5.49
CA ALA A 30 -5.49 2.27 -6.21
C ALA A 30 -4.38 1.34 -5.66
N LEU A 31 -3.25 1.89 -5.24
CA LEU A 31 -2.15 1.17 -4.60
C LEU A 31 -2.60 0.51 -3.29
N MET A 32 -3.30 1.23 -2.42
CA MET A 32 -3.82 0.65 -1.18
C MET A 32 -4.81 -0.47 -1.45
N ARG A 33 -5.70 -0.29 -2.44
CA ARG A 33 -6.63 -1.35 -2.87
C ARG A 33 -5.89 -2.54 -3.46
N ALA A 34 -4.78 -2.34 -4.18
CA ALA A 34 -3.93 -3.41 -4.66
C ALA A 34 -3.36 -4.25 -3.50
N VAL A 35 -2.98 -3.61 -2.39
CA VAL A 35 -2.53 -4.31 -1.17
C VAL A 35 -3.66 -5.17 -0.59
N TYR A 36 -4.86 -4.60 -0.38
CA TYR A 36 -6.02 -5.34 0.14
C TYR A 36 -6.43 -6.52 -0.75
N CYS A 37 -6.32 -6.36 -2.06
CA CYS A 37 -6.63 -7.42 -3.04
C CYS A 37 -5.48 -8.41 -3.25
N ASN A 38 -4.35 -8.26 -2.54
CA ASN A 38 -3.11 -9.02 -2.77
C ASN A 38 -2.66 -9.01 -4.24
N ASN A 39 -2.90 -7.91 -4.95
CA ASN A 39 -2.60 -7.76 -6.36
C ASN A 39 -1.17 -7.24 -6.55
N VAL A 40 -0.20 -8.15 -6.47
CA VAL A 40 1.23 -7.84 -6.57
C VAL A 40 1.59 -7.11 -7.87
N GLN A 41 0.92 -7.42 -8.98
CA GLN A 41 1.20 -6.77 -10.26
C GLN A 41 0.72 -5.31 -10.27
N ALA A 42 -0.48 -5.05 -9.74
CA ALA A 42 -0.96 -3.68 -9.57
C ALA A 42 -0.08 -2.88 -8.60
N VAL A 43 0.40 -3.49 -7.51
CA VAL A 43 1.37 -2.85 -6.59
C VAL A 43 2.62 -2.40 -7.35
N LYS A 44 3.21 -3.29 -8.16
CA LYS A 44 4.40 -2.95 -8.95
C LYS A 44 4.17 -1.83 -9.96
N LEU A 45 2.98 -1.78 -10.57
CA LEU A 45 2.62 -0.72 -11.53
C LEU A 45 2.38 0.63 -10.85
N LEU A 46 1.87 0.63 -9.61
CA LEU A 46 1.36 1.82 -8.95
C LEU A 46 2.30 2.40 -7.89
N VAL A 47 3.26 1.62 -7.38
CA VAL A 47 4.11 2.04 -6.27
C VAL A 47 4.89 3.32 -6.56
N ASP A 48 5.44 3.49 -7.77
CA ASP A 48 6.19 4.70 -8.12
C ASP A 48 5.28 5.93 -8.36
N LEU A 49 3.96 5.72 -8.48
CA LEU A 49 2.97 6.76 -8.79
C LEU A 49 2.17 7.20 -7.56
N GLU A 50 1.85 6.27 -6.66
CA GLU A 50 0.93 6.49 -5.54
C GLU A 50 1.55 6.18 -4.17
N ALA A 51 2.87 5.93 -4.09
CA ALA A 51 3.51 5.77 -2.79
C ALA A 51 3.36 7.04 -1.93
N LYS A 52 3.33 6.82 -0.61
CA LYS A 52 3.20 7.84 0.44
C LYS A 52 1.86 8.56 0.48
N TYR A 53 0.91 8.18 -0.37
CA TYR A 53 -0.48 8.56 -0.12
C TYR A 53 -0.95 7.88 1.17
N GLU A 54 -1.87 8.56 1.85
CA GLU A 54 -2.38 8.16 3.15
C GLU A 54 -3.89 8.01 3.10
N ASP A 55 -4.41 7.00 3.79
CA ASP A 55 -5.85 6.83 3.97
C ASP A 55 -6.39 7.82 5.02
N MET A 56 -7.67 7.70 5.37
CA MET A 56 -8.31 8.60 6.35
C MET A 56 -7.70 8.53 7.77
N HIS A 57 -6.89 7.51 8.05
CA HIS A 57 -6.19 7.31 9.33
C HIS A 57 -4.69 7.64 9.23
N GLY A 58 -4.21 8.12 8.09
CA GLY A 58 -2.79 8.36 7.86
C GLY A 58 -2.03 7.10 7.43
N LEU A 59 -2.71 5.97 7.15
CA LEU A 59 -2.04 4.73 6.80
C LEU A 59 -1.56 4.77 5.36
N THR A 60 -0.30 4.42 5.16
CA THR A 60 0.24 4.18 3.82
C THR A 60 0.03 2.73 3.38
N ALA A 61 0.30 2.44 2.11
CA ALA A 61 0.20 1.09 1.57
C ALA A 61 1.09 0.07 2.31
N LEU A 62 2.28 0.48 2.76
CA LEU A 62 3.21 -0.34 3.53
C LEU A 62 2.64 -0.71 4.91
N MET A 63 2.06 0.26 5.63
CA MET A 63 1.44 0.01 6.93
C MET A 63 0.26 -0.96 6.79
N ILE A 64 -0.54 -0.80 5.73
CA ILE A 64 -1.62 -1.73 5.39
C ILE A 64 -1.02 -3.12 5.09
N ALA A 65 0.03 -3.23 4.26
CA ALA A 65 0.63 -4.50 3.91
C ALA A 65 1.17 -5.27 5.14
N ILE A 66 1.76 -4.56 6.09
CA ILE A 66 2.23 -5.12 7.37
C ILE A 66 1.05 -5.58 8.22
N ARG A 67 -0.02 -4.78 8.32
CA ARG A 67 -1.24 -5.14 9.04
C ARG A 67 -1.89 -6.42 8.48
N GLU A 68 -1.93 -6.53 7.15
CA GLU A 68 -2.43 -7.72 6.43
C GLU A 68 -1.41 -8.88 6.42
N ARG A 69 -0.24 -8.74 7.08
CA ARG A 69 0.86 -9.73 7.15
C ARG A 69 1.39 -10.16 5.79
N ASN A 70 1.32 -9.28 4.80
CA ASN A 70 1.76 -9.55 3.44
C ASN A 70 3.21 -9.10 3.22
N ILE A 71 4.15 -9.93 3.69
CA ILE A 71 5.59 -9.66 3.62
C ILE A 71 6.05 -9.39 2.17
N PRO A 72 5.68 -10.19 1.14
CA PRO A 72 6.10 -9.92 -0.23
C PRO A 72 5.70 -8.53 -0.75
N ILE A 73 4.48 -8.08 -0.46
CA ILE A 73 4.02 -6.74 -0.86
C ILE A 73 4.70 -5.65 -0.03
N ALA A 74 4.85 -5.86 1.28
CA ALA A 74 5.55 -4.91 2.15
C ALA A 74 6.98 -4.65 1.68
N LEU A 75 7.71 -5.69 1.26
CA LEU A 75 9.06 -5.58 0.69
C LEU A 75 9.12 -4.67 -0.55
N LEU A 76 8.10 -4.71 -1.42
CA LEU A 76 8.04 -3.87 -2.61
C LEU A 76 7.84 -2.38 -2.26
N LEU A 77 7.14 -2.11 -1.16
CA LEU A 77 6.77 -0.77 -0.72
C LEU A 77 7.83 -0.12 0.18
N LEU A 78 8.70 -0.93 0.78
CA LEU A 78 9.68 -0.51 1.81
C LEU A 78 10.56 0.65 1.35
N LYS A 79 11.08 0.60 0.11
CA LYS A 79 11.94 1.66 -0.45
C LYS A 79 11.27 3.04 -0.54
N HIS A 80 9.93 3.09 -0.53
CA HIS A 80 9.18 4.33 -0.69
C HIS A 80 8.61 4.87 0.62
N GLU A 81 8.15 4.01 1.52
CA GLU A 81 7.27 4.39 2.63
C GLU A 81 7.83 4.06 4.02
N LYS A 82 9.05 3.52 4.11
CA LYS A 82 9.66 3.06 5.38
C LYS A 82 9.52 4.06 6.53
N PHE A 83 9.70 5.36 6.26
CA PHE A 83 9.72 6.42 7.27
C PHE A 83 8.41 7.21 7.38
N CYS A 84 7.34 6.79 6.70
CA CYS A 84 6.03 7.41 6.85
C CYS A 84 5.47 7.15 8.25
N VAL A 85 4.62 8.06 8.72
CA VAL A 85 3.93 7.98 10.01
C VAL A 85 2.43 8.17 9.79
N ASP A 86 1.62 7.44 10.55
CA ASP A 86 0.17 7.64 10.54
C ASP A 86 -0.26 8.85 11.38
N ASN A 87 -1.57 9.11 11.46
CA ASN A 87 -2.12 10.23 12.23
C ASN A 87 -1.86 10.12 13.75
N PHE A 88 -1.41 8.96 14.23
CA PHE A 88 -1.01 8.72 15.63
C PHE A 88 0.51 8.76 15.82
N GLY A 89 1.27 9.10 14.78
CA GLY A 89 2.74 9.11 14.81
C GLY A 89 3.37 7.72 14.76
N GLN A 90 2.64 6.69 14.36
CA GLN A 90 3.15 5.31 14.29
C GLN A 90 3.80 5.06 12.93
N THR A 91 5.01 4.51 12.96
CA THR A 91 5.76 4.08 11.76
C THR A 91 5.40 2.66 11.34
N ALA A 92 5.83 2.27 10.13
CA ALA A 92 5.76 0.88 9.67
C ALA A 92 6.40 -0.12 10.68
N LEU A 93 7.49 0.26 11.36
CA LEU A 93 8.10 -0.56 12.42
C LEU A 93 7.16 -0.78 13.61
N ASN A 94 6.44 0.26 14.05
CA ASN A 94 5.45 0.13 15.12
C ASN A 94 4.33 -0.85 14.75
N TYR A 95 3.90 -0.83 13.48
CA TYR A 95 2.95 -1.81 12.95
C TYR A 95 3.54 -3.23 12.93
N ALA A 96 4.79 -3.41 12.48
CA ALA A 96 5.43 -4.73 12.45
C ALA A 96 5.50 -5.37 13.83
N ILE A 97 5.84 -4.58 14.86
CA ILE A 97 5.85 -5.04 16.26
C ILE A 97 4.42 -5.38 16.72
N ARG A 98 3.45 -4.48 16.50
CA ARG A 98 2.05 -4.67 16.93
C ARG A 98 1.41 -5.92 16.33
N TYR A 99 1.66 -6.19 15.05
CA TYR A 99 1.09 -7.32 14.32
C TYR A 99 2.01 -8.55 14.29
N GLN A 100 3.12 -8.53 15.03
CA GLN A 100 4.08 -9.65 15.16
C GLN A 100 4.64 -10.13 13.82
N VAL A 101 4.98 -9.19 12.93
CA VAL A 101 5.65 -9.46 11.65
C VAL A 101 7.15 -9.32 11.86
N VAL A 102 7.73 -10.31 12.53
CA VAL A 102 9.14 -10.30 12.99
C VAL A 102 10.13 -10.25 11.83
N GLU A 103 9.76 -10.82 10.67
CA GLU A 103 10.60 -10.91 9.48
C GLU A 103 10.94 -9.56 8.86
N LEU A 104 10.11 -8.53 9.10
CA LEU A 104 10.31 -7.18 8.58
C LEU A 104 10.96 -6.24 9.60
N VAL A 105 11.09 -6.63 10.87
CA VAL A 105 11.59 -5.75 11.94
C VAL A 105 12.99 -5.25 11.64
N ASP A 106 13.88 -6.13 11.18
CA ASP A 106 15.28 -5.77 10.86
C ASP A 106 15.40 -4.90 9.60
N GLN A 107 14.36 -4.84 8.77
CA GLN A 107 14.35 -4.11 7.51
C GLN A 107 13.69 -2.74 7.62
N LEU A 108 12.85 -2.54 8.64
CA LEU A 108 12.15 -1.28 8.95
C LEU A 108 12.96 -0.38 9.89
#